data_AF-A0A401ZSK7-F1
#
_entry.id   AF-A0A401ZSK7-F1
#
_cell.length_a   1.000
_cell.length_b   1.000
_cell.length_c   1.000
_cell.angle_alpha   90.00
_cell.angle_beta   90.00
_cell.angle_gamma   90.00
#
_symmetry.space_group_name_H-M   'P 1'
#
loop_
_entity.id
_entity.type
_entity.pdbx_description
1 polymer ?
#
loop_
_entity_poly.entity_id
_entity_poly.type
_entity_poly.pdbx_seq_one_letter_code
_entity_poly.pdbx_strand_id
1 'polypeptide(L)'
;MQQVSQAKMQFLAVVIGITLTTLITGGAHLYLAMQPDEDLRFWFLLNGLGYLGLLFMFLLPRFARAHSLIRWIFIGYTLLTIVLWFFLGSPSEGWPWDPFDTTVKTVEVILVILLCLDFRQYVAGAYKRR
;
A
#
# COMPACT_ATOMS: atom_id res chain seq x y z
N MET A 1 17.78 -5.24 -27.07
CA MET A 1 16.34 -5.53 -26.85
C MET A 1 16.07 -6.25 -25.52
N GLN A 2 16.91 -7.20 -25.08
CA GLN A 2 16.71 -7.95 -23.83
C GLN A 2 16.68 -7.07 -22.56
N GLN A 3 17.57 -6.09 -22.43
CA GLN A 3 17.65 -5.20 -21.25
C GLN A 3 16.38 -4.35 -21.05
N VAL A 4 15.78 -3.86 -22.14
CA VAL A 4 14.53 -3.07 -22.10
C VAL A 4 13.33 -3.95 -21.72
N SER A 5 13.33 -5.22 -22.15
CA SER A 5 12.29 -6.19 -21.76
C SER A 5 12.34 -6.50 -20.27
N GLN A 6 13.54 -6.73 -19.72
CA GLN A 6 13.72 -7.00 -18.29
C GLN A 6 13.28 -5.82 -17.41
N ALA A 7 13.65 -4.59 -17.77
CA ALA A 7 13.25 -3.40 -17.01
C ALA A 7 11.71 -3.21 -17.00
N LYS A 8 11.03 -3.47 -18.13
CA LYS A 8 9.57 -3.45 -18.21
C LYS A 8 8.92 -4.53 -17.34
N MET A 9 9.44 -5.76 -17.36
CA MET A 9 8.93 -6.86 -16.54
C MET A 9 9.11 -6.59 -15.05
N GLN A 10 10.28 -6.08 -14.64
CA GLN A 10 10.54 -5.68 -13.25
C GLN A 10 9.56 -4.60 -12.80
N PHE A 11 9.32 -3.59 -13.64
CA PHE A 11 8.35 -2.54 -13.36
C PHE A 11 6.94 -3.10 -13.16
N LEU A 12 6.47 -3.95 -14.09
CA LEU A 12 5.16 -4.58 -13.98
C LEU A 12 5.06 -5.42 -12.71
N ALA A 13 6.10 -6.18 -12.37
CA ALA A 13 6.14 -6.98 -11.15
C ALA A 13 6.01 -6.11 -9.89
N VAL A 14 6.69 -4.97 -9.82
CA VAL A 14 6.56 -4.02 -8.68
C VAL A 14 5.14 -3.45 -8.60
N VAL A 15 4.56 -3.00 -9.72
CA VAL A 15 3.19 -2.45 -9.73
C VAL A 15 2.16 -3.50 -9.35
N ILE A 16 2.30 -4.74 -9.84
CA ILE A 16 1.45 -5.87 -9.44
C ILE A 16 1.61 -6.13 -7.94
N GLY A 17 2.84 -6.16 -7.43
CA GLY A 17 3.11 -6.33 -6.00
C GLY A 17 2.45 -5.26 -5.14
N ILE A 18 2.58 -3.98 -5.51
CA ILE A 18 1.92 -2.85 -4.82
C ILE A 18 0.40 -3.05 -4.85
N THR A 19 -0.15 -3.45 -5.99
CA THR A 19 -1.58 -3.66 -6.16
C THR A 19 -2.09 -4.77 -5.25
N LEU A 20 -1.44 -5.95 -5.29
CA LEU A 20 -1.85 -7.11 -4.49
C LEU A 20 -1.71 -6.85 -2.99
N THR A 21 -0.58 -6.32 -2.55
CA THR A 21 -0.34 -6.00 -1.14
C THR A 21 -1.33 -4.96 -0.63
N THR A 22 -1.63 -3.93 -1.43
CA THR A 22 -2.65 -2.94 -1.06
C THR A 22 -4.04 -3.55 -0.97
N LEU A 23 -4.44 -4.40 -1.92
CA LEU A 23 -5.75 -5.03 -1.89
C LEU A 23 -5.92 -5.95 -0.69
N ILE A 24 -4.86 -6.69 -0.32
CA ILE A 24 -4.84 -7.52 0.89
C ILE A 24 -4.98 -6.63 2.14
N THR A 25 -4.15 -5.60 2.28
CA THR A 25 -4.20 -4.70 3.44
C THR A 25 -5.54 -3.97 3.54
N GLY A 26 -5.97 -3.31 2.47
CA GLY A 26 -7.25 -2.59 2.43
C GLY A 26 -8.44 -3.52 2.69
N GLY A 27 -8.41 -4.73 2.12
CA GLY A 27 -9.40 -5.77 2.37
C GLY A 27 -9.43 -6.23 3.83
N ALA A 28 -8.28 -6.40 4.47
CA ALA A 28 -8.19 -6.74 5.90
C ALA A 28 -8.80 -5.64 6.79
N HIS A 29 -8.53 -4.37 6.50
CA HIS A 29 -9.16 -3.25 7.21
C HIS A 29 -10.68 -3.24 7.01
N LEU A 30 -11.17 -3.46 5.78
CA LEU A 30 -12.62 -3.58 5.53
C LEU A 30 -13.24 -4.79 6.24
N TYR A 31 -12.52 -5.90 6.32
CA TYR A 31 -12.95 -7.10 7.05
C TYR A 31 -13.09 -6.84 8.55
N LEU A 32 -12.10 -6.18 9.17
CA LEU A 32 -12.16 -5.77 10.57
C LEU A 32 -13.34 -4.81 10.81
N ALA A 33 -13.56 -3.85 9.91
CA ALA A 33 -14.71 -2.96 9.97
C ALA A 33 -16.07 -3.67 9.88
N MET A 34 -16.12 -4.90 9.38
CA MET A 34 -17.36 -5.68 9.29
C MET A 34 -17.60 -6.59 10.49
N GLN A 35 -16.63 -6.75 11.41
CA GLN A 35 -16.81 -7.60 12.59
C GLN A 35 -17.88 -7.04 13.54
N PRO A 36 -18.73 -7.86 14.18
CA PRO A 36 -19.84 -7.39 15.00
C PRO A 36 -19.43 -6.52 16.21
N ASP A 37 -18.33 -6.87 16.87
CA ASP A 37 -17.91 -6.28 18.16
C ASP A 37 -16.70 -5.33 18.03
N GLU A 38 -16.45 -4.82 16.82
CA GLU A 38 -15.29 -3.95 16.56
C GLU A 38 -15.57 -2.48 16.96
N ASP A 39 -14.93 -2.04 18.04
CA ASP A 39 -15.02 -0.68 18.57
C ASP A 39 -14.40 0.38 17.64
N LEU A 40 -13.37 0.01 16.87
CA LEU A 40 -12.68 0.92 15.95
C LEU A 40 -13.22 0.84 14.52
N ARG A 41 -14.43 0.30 14.34
CA ARG A 41 -15.07 0.06 13.02
C ARG A 41 -14.94 1.21 12.05
N PHE A 42 -15.23 2.43 12.49
CA PHE A 42 -15.18 3.61 11.64
C PHE A 42 -13.75 3.90 11.14
N TRP A 43 -12.75 3.71 12.00
CA TRP A 43 -11.34 3.88 11.66
C TRP A 43 -10.87 2.80 10.69
N PHE A 44 -11.31 1.55 10.88
CA PHE A 44 -11.02 0.46 9.95
C PHE A 44 -11.66 0.67 8.58
N LEU A 45 -12.92 1.12 8.53
CA LEU A 45 -13.59 1.45 7.28
C LEU A 45 -12.85 2.56 6.53
N LEU A 46 -12.50 3.64 7.25
CA LEU A 46 -11.72 4.74 6.69
C LEU A 46 -10.34 4.25 6.21
N ASN A 47 -9.70 3.36 6.97
CA ASN A 47 -8.41 2.79 6.60
C ASN A 47 -8.49 2.03 5.27
N GLY A 48 -9.43 1.11 5.16
CA GLY A 48 -9.67 0.32 3.96
C GLY A 48 -9.98 1.19 2.75
N LEU A 49 -10.86 2.18 2.90
CA LEU A 49 -11.18 3.13 1.83
C LEU A 49 -9.98 4.01 1.45
N GLY A 50 -9.17 4.43 2.41
CA GLY A 50 -7.95 5.20 2.15
C GLY A 50 -6.94 4.41 1.34
N TYR A 51 -6.74 3.12 1.64
CA TYR A 51 -5.89 2.23 0.85
C TYR A 51 -6.39 2.10 -0.61
N LEU A 52 -7.68 1.86 -0.80
CA LEU A 52 -8.27 1.73 -2.14
C LEU A 52 -8.21 3.06 -2.92
N GLY A 53 -8.46 4.18 -2.24
CA GLY A 53 -8.36 5.52 -2.84
C GLY A 53 -6.93 5.86 -3.26
N LEU A 54 -5.93 5.56 -2.42
CA LEU A 54 -4.52 5.74 -2.74
C LEU A 54 -4.07 4.84 -3.89
N LEU A 55 -4.51 3.57 -3.91
CA LEU A 55 -4.25 2.66 -5.03
C LEU A 55 -4.83 3.20 -6.33
N PHE A 56 -6.08 3.66 -6.31
CA PHE A 56 -6.74 4.25 -7.47
C PHE A 56 -5.94 5.44 -8.00
N MET A 57 -5.57 6.38 -7.12
CA MET A 57 -4.76 7.54 -7.50
C MET A 57 -3.37 7.13 -8.03
N PHE A 58 -2.75 6.09 -7.45
CA PHE A 58 -1.45 5.57 -7.85
C PHE A 58 -1.47 4.91 -9.25
N LEU A 59 -2.56 4.22 -9.61
CA LEU A 59 -2.69 3.55 -10.90
C LEU A 59 -3.17 4.46 -12.04
N LEU A 60 -3.91 5.54 -11.72
CA LEU A 60 -4.52 6.38 -12.75
C LEU A 60 -3.51 7.28 -13.48
N PRO A 61 -3.46 7.27 -14.82
CA PRO A 61 -2.56 8.12 -15.61
C PRO A 61 -2.78 9.62 -15.38
N ARG A 62 -4.01 10.02 -15.01
CA ARG A 62 -4.37 11.42 -14.70
C ARG A 62 -3.49 12.02 -13.60
N PHE A 63 -2.99 11.20 -12.68
CA PHE A 63 -2.16 11.63 -11.57
C PHE A 63 -0.66 11.45 -11.82
N ALA A 64 -0.23 11.16 -13.04
CA ALA A 64 1.18 10.92 -13.37
C ALA A 64 2.11 12.08 -12.92
N ARG A 65 1.63 13.34 -12.96
CA ARG A 65 2.40 14.51 -12.49
C ARG A 65 2.55 14.57 -10.97
N ALA A 66 1.54 14.08 -10.24
CA ALA A 66 1.53 14.02 -8.78
C ALA A 66 2.02 12.67 -8.24
N HIS A 67 2.50 11.78 -9.12
CA HIS A 67 2.78 10.40 -8.76
C HIS A 67 3.79 10.27 -7.61
N SER A 68 4.85 11.09 -7.63
CA SER A 68 5.84 11.08 -6.56
C SER A 68 5.24 11.51 -5.21
N LEU A 69 4.35 12.50 -5.23
CA LEU A 69 3.65 12.95 -4.02
C LEU A 69 2.69 11.86 -3.52
N ILE A 70 1.88 11.28 -4.40
CA ILE A 70 0.97 10.18 -4.06
C ILE A 70 1.73 9.01 -3.45
N ARG A 71 2.87 8.62 -4.04
CA ARG A 71 3.74 7.57 -3.50
C ARG A 71 4.21 7.88 -2.08
N TRP A 72 4.63 9.12 -1.80
CA TRP A 72 5.05 9.53 -0.45
C TRP A 72 3.89 9.58 0.54
N ILE A 73 2.72 10.07 0.11
CA ILE A 73 1.49 10.03 0.93
C ILE A 73 1.13 8.58 1.24
N PHE A 74 1.24 7.69 0.25
CA PHE A 74 0.94 6.27 0.41
C PHE A 74 1.89 5.61 1.41
N ILE A 75 3.21 5.85 1.29
CA ILE A 75 4.20 5.39 2.27
C ILE A 75 3.86 5.93 3.67
N GLY A 76 3.63 7.23 3.80
CA GLY A 76 3.34 7.86 5.09
C GLY A 76 2.07 7.32 5.74
N TYR A 77 1.03 7.09 4.93
CA TYR A 77 -0.22 6.50 5.37
C TYR A 77 -0.04 5.06 5.86
N THR A 78 0.69 4.23 5.12
CA THR A 78 0.98 2.85 5.55
C THR A 78 1.86 2.79 6.79
N LEU A 79 2.86 3.67 6.90
CA LEU A 79 3.65 3.76 8.13
C LEU A 79 2.79 4.19 9.32
N LEU A 80 1.84 5.11 9.12
CA LEU A 80 0.91 5.52 10.16
C LEU A 80 0.06 4.33 10.64
N THR A 81 -0.43 3.46 9.76
CA THR A 81 -1.22 2.27 10.17
C THR A 81 -0.39 1.25 10.95
N ILE A 82 0.91 1.13 10.66
CA ILE A 82 1.83 0.28 11.42
C ILE A 82 2.06 0.88 12.81
N VAL A 83 2.37 2.17 12.89
CA VAL A 83 2.65 2.87 14.14
C VAL A 83 1.41 2.84 15.05
N LEU A 84 0.23 3.15 14.53
CA LEU A 84 -1.00 3.13 15.31
C LEU A 84 -1.30 1.73 15.86
N TRP A 85 -1.08 0.68 15.08
CA TRP A 85 -1.25 -0.70 15.56
C TRP A 85 -0.28 -1.03 16.70
N PHE A 86 0.98 -0.60 16.63
CA PHE A 86 1.94 -0.79 17.72
C PHE A 86 1.52 -0.14 19.04
N PHE A 87 0.81 1.00 18.98
CA PHE A 87 0.37 1.74 20.17
C PHE A 87 -1.02 1.33 20.68
N LEU A 88 -1.94 1.02 19.77
CA LEU A 88 -3.32 0.66 20.11
C LEU A 88 -3.50 -0.84 20.35
N GLY A 89 -2.56 -1.67 19.91
CA GLY A 89 -2.61 -3.11 20.03
C GLY A 89 -3.43 -3.79 18.94
N SER A 90 -3.60 -5.09 19.10
CA SER A 90 -4.31 -5.96 18.16
C SER A 90 -5.82 -5.89 18.40
N PRO A 91 -6.64 -5.58 17.38
CA PRO A 91 -8.11 -5.61 17.48
C PRO A 91 -8.66 -7.05 17.42
N SER A 92 -7.94 -8.00 16.84
CA SER A 92 -8.36 -9.40 16.79
C SER A 92 -8.02 -10.14 18.09
N GLU A 93 -9.05 -10.73 18.70
CA GLU A 93 -8.97 -11.72 19.79
C GLU A 93 -8.17 -11.36 21.06
N GLY A 94 -7.82 -10.08 21.26
CA GLY A 94 -7.37 -9.54 22.54
C GLY A 94 -5.92 -9.86 22.94
N TRP A 95 -5.11 -10.49 22.07
CA TRP A 95 -3.69 -10.71 22.29
C TRP A 95 -2.84 -9.76 21.45
N PRO A 96 -1.78 -9.10 21.99
CA PRO A 96 -1.01 -8.07 21.26
C PRO A 96 -0.35 -8.53 19.94
N TRP A 97 -0.32 -9.83 19.67
CA TRP A 97 0.39 -10.47 18.56
C TRP A 97 -0.47 -11.51 17.87
N ASP A 98 -1.76 -11.23 17.69
CA ASP A 98 -2.62 -12.11 16.92
C ASP A 98 -2.00 -12.41 15.52
N PRO A 99 -2.03 -13.68 15.06
CA PRO A 99 -1.41 -14.06 13.79
C PRO A 99 -1.99 -13.33 12.58
N PHE A 100 -3.29 -13.01 12.57
CA PHE A 100 -3.92 -12.30 11.46
C PHE A 100 -3.35 -10.89 11.35
N ASP A 101 -3.35 -10.15 12.45
CA ASP A 101 -2.81 -8.80 12.51
C ASP A 101 -1.34 -8.71 12.14
N THR A 102 -0.53 -9.59 12.74
CA THR A 102 0.92 -9.63 12.48
C THR A 102 1.19 -9.91 10.99
N THR A 103 0.37 -10.74 10.36
CA THR A 103 0.44 -11.02 8.92
C THR A 103 0.08 -9.78 8.11
N VAL A 104 -1.01 -9.08 8.43
CA VAL A 104 -1.41 -7.83 7.76
C VAL A 104 -0.32 -6.77 7.87
N LYS A 105 0.34 -6.64 9.03
CA LYS A 105 1.45 -5.70 9.23
C LYS A 105 2.70 -6.09 8.45
N THR A 106 2.97 -7.38 8.29
CA THR A 106 4.03 -7.86 7.39
C THR A 106 3.73 -7.45 5.94
N VAL A 107 2.48 -7.56 5.49
CA VAL A 107 2.06 -7.12 4.16
C VAL A 107 2.17 -5.60 4.00
N GLU A 108 1.82 -4.82 5.03
CA GLU A 108 2.01 -3.36 5.06
C GLU A 108 3.50 -2.98 4.91
N VAL A 109 4.42 -3.70 5.58
CA VAL A 109 5.87 -3.49 5.44
C VAL A 109 6.34 -3.81 4.02
N ILE A 110 5.88 -4.92 3.43
CA ILE A 110 6.20 -5.27 2.04
C ILE A 110 5.71 -4.18 1.09
N LEU A 111 4.50 -3.64 1.30
CA LEU A 111 3.95 -2.53 0.52
C LEU A 111 4.86 -1.30 0.59
N VAL A 112 5.32 -0.90 1.79
CA VAL A 112 6.25 0.23 1.94
C VAL A 112 7.55 -0.02 1.15
N ILE A 113 8.12 -1.22 1.23
CA ILE A 113 9.34 -1.57 0.48
C ILE A 113 9.08 -1.45 -1.03
N LEU A 114 7.98 -2.00 -1.53
CA LEU A 114 7.63 -1.94 -2.95
C LEU A 114 7.37 -0.51 -3.43
N LEU A 115 6.73 0.33 -2.61
CA LEU A 115 6.55 1.76 -2.90
C LEU A 115 7.90 2.50 -2.95
N CYS A 116 8.85 2.15 -2.09
CA CYS A 116 10.22 2.69 -2.15
C CYS A 116 10.95 2.26 -3.43
N LEU A 117 10.73 1.02 -3.89
CA LEU A 117 11.29 0.45 -5.13
C LEU A 117 10.57 0.92 -6.40
N ASP A 118 9.45 1.63 -6.31
CA ASP A 118 8.75 2.16 -7.48
C ASP A 118 9.58 3.27 -8.16
N PHE A 119 10.32 2.89 -9.20
CA PHE A 119 11.17 3.77 -10.00
C PHE A 119 10.43 4.41 -11.19
N ARG A 120 9.19 4.89 -11.00
CA ARG A 120 8.44 5.56 -12.08
C ARG A 120 9.12 6.79 -12.69
N GLN A 121 10.23 7.25 -12.13
CA GLN A 121 10.96 8.43 -12.61
C GLN A 121 12.12 8.15 -13.58
N TYR A 122 12.50 6.91 -13.88
CA TYR A 122 13.64 6.68 -14.79
C TYR A 122 13.30 6.71 -16.29
N VAL A 123 12.04 6.50 -16.69
CA VAL A 123 11.68 6.36 -18.12
C VAL A 123 11.13 7.64 -18.75
N ALA A 124 10.42 8.49 -17.98
CA ALA A 124 9.88 9.75 -18.51
C ALA A 124 10.95 10.85 -18.74
N GLY A 125 12.08 10.79 -18.03
CA GLY A 125 13.18 11.75 -18.16
C GLY A 125 14.22 11.40 -19.23
N ALA A 126 14.28 10.14 -19.67
CA ALA A 126 15.29 9.66 -20.62
C ALA A 126 14.97 10.04 -22.08
N TYR A 127 13.71 10.39 -22.39
CA TYR A 127 13.29 10.78 -23.74
C TYR A 127 13.24 12.30 -23.95
N LYS A 128 13.31 13.11 -22.88
CA LYS A 128 13.23 14.58 -22.97
C LYS A 128 14.61 15.28 -23.03
N ARG A 129 15.69 14.52 -23.21
CA ARG A 129 17.09 14.99 -23.30
C ARG A 129 17.84 14.44 -24.52
N ARG A 130 17.15 14.28 -25.66
CA ARG A 130 17.78 14.10 -26.97
C ARG A 130 17.05 14.94 -28.00
#